data_AF-A0A537FH07-F1
#
_entry.id   AF-A0A537FH07-F1
#
_cell.length_a   1.000
_cell.length_b   1.000
_cell.length_c   1.000
_cell.angle_alpha   90.00
_cell.angle_beta   90.00
_cell.angle_gamma   90.00
#
_symmetry.space_group_name_H-M   'P 1'
#
loop_
_entity.id
_entity.type
_entity.pdbx_description
1 polymer ?
#
loop_
_entity_poly.entity_id
_entity_poly.type
_entity_poly.pdbx_seq_one_letter_code
_entity_poly.pdbx_strand_id
1 'polypeptide(L)'
;MVSLKPVEIESTIRKALVVWKMRGSDHDKRLRQYEITSHGIEVSSPFTNYEGLLTGSPRRSMTEDAANNWAMAFAKNKQKHS
;
A
#
# COMPACT_ATOMS: atom_id res chain seq x y z
N MET A 1 -8.81 -17.32 2.86
CA MET A 1 -7.94 -17.06 4.01
C MET A 1 -7.61 -15.58 4.01
N VAL A 2 -8.05 -14.90 5.06
CA VAL A 2 -7.75 -13.49 5.33
C VAL A 2 -6.70 -13.46 6.44
N SER A 3 -5.76 -12.53 6.35
CA SER A 3 -4.76 -12.32 7.41
C SER A 3 -4.65 -10.84 7.74
N LEU A 4 -4.53 -10.59 9.03
CA LEU A 4 -4.28 -9.27 9.61
C LEU A 4 -2.84 -9.25 10.11
N LYS A 5 -2.09 -8.22 9.74
CA LYS A 5 -0.68 -8.06 10.07
C LYS A 5 -0.45 -6.67 10.68
N PRO A 6 0.13 -6.57 11.89
CA PRO A 6 0.72 -5.31 12.32
C PRO A 6 1.96 -5.04 11.47
N VAL A 7 2.15 -3.79 11.06
CA VAL A 7 3.32 -3.34 10.30
C VAL A 7 3.81 -2.03 10.90
N GLU A 8 5.10 -1.97 11.20
CA GLU A 8 5.74 -0.76 11.71
C GLU A 8 6.21 0.10 10.55
N ILE A 9 5.74 1.35 10.49
CA ILE A 9 6.13 2.35 9.49
C ILE A 9 6.29 3.67 10.19
N GLU A 10 7.46 4.32 10.03
CA GLU A 10 7.72 5.66 10.57
C GLU A 10 7.42 5.75 12.08
N SER A 11 7.93 4.79 12.86
CA SER A 11 7.68 4.66 14.31
C SER A 11 6.20 4.53 14.71
N THR A 12 5.33 4.15 13.77
CA THR A 12 3.89 3.97 14.01
C THR A 12 3.47 2.56 13.61
N ILE A 13 2.70 1.90 14.48
CA ILE A 13 2.07 0.61 14.16
C ILE A 13 0.83 0.86 13.33
N ARG A 14 0.91 0.51 12.04
CA ARG A 14 -0.22 0.45 11.12
C ARG A 14 -0.72 -0.99 11.00
N LYS A 15 -1.94 -1.18 10.52
CA LYS A 15 -2.53 -2.51 10.36
C LYS A 15 -2.79 -2.80 8.89
N ALA A 16 -2.33 -3.96 8.44
CA ALA A 16 -2.47 -4.44 7.08
C ALA A 16 -3.42 -5.65 7.01
N LEU A 17 -4.30 -5.65 6.01
CA LEU A 17 -5.18 -6.75 5.66
C LEU A 17 -4.76 -7.29 4.30
N VAL A 18 -4.68 -8.62 4.19
CA VAL A 18 -4.41 -9.33 2.93
C VAL A 18 -5.33 -10.54 2.80
N VAL A 19 -5.84 -10.74 1.59
CA VAL A 19 -6.52 -11.97 1.21
C VAL A 19 -5.50 -12.84 0.52
N TRP A 20 -5.05 -13.91 1.18
CA TRP A 20 -4.06 -14.83 0.60
C TRP A 20 -4.67 -15.76 -0.45
N LYS A 21 -5.93 -16.13 -0.23
CA LYS A 21 -6.63 -17.13 -1.03
C LYS A 21 -8.12 -16.97 -0.88
N MET A 22 -8.84 -17.01 -2.00
CA MET A 22 -10.27 -17.23 -2.07
C MET A 22 -10.54 -18.32 -3.11
N ARG A 23 -11.38 -19.31 -2.79
CA ARG A 23 -11.74 -20.37 -3.74
C ARG A 23 -13.04 -19.97 -4.44
N GLY A 24 -13.11 -20.17 -5.76
CA GLY A 24 -14.33 -19.91 -6.53
C GLY A 24 -14.61 -18.43 -6.81
N SER A 25 -13.69 -17.52 -6.51
CA SER A 25 -13.80 -16.08 -6.81
C SER A 25 -12.43 -15.42 -6.82
N ASP A 26 -12.28 -14.34 -7.59
CA ASP A 26 -11.07 -13.51 -7.56
C ASP A 26 -11.05 -12.61 -6.31
N HIS A 27 -9.88 -12.18 -5.88
CA HIS A 27 -9.71 -11.33 -4.70
C HIS A 27 -8.66 -10.24 -4.94
N ASP A 28 -8.76 -9.16 -4.16
CA ASP A 28 -7.76 -8.11 -4.19
C ASP A 28 -6.39 -8.63 -3.72
N LYS A 29 -5.38 -8.45 -4.57
CA LYS A 29 -4.01 -8.93 -4.39
C LYS A 29 -3.13 -7.91 -3.64
N ARG A 30 -3.67 -6.73 -3.33
CA ARG A 30 -2.97 -5.66 -2.62
C ARG A 30 -3.06 -5.84 -1.11
N LEU A 31 -2.00 -5.42 -0.40
CA LEU A 31 -2.09 -5.22 1.04
C LEU A 31 -2.83 -3.92 1.32
N ARG A 32 -3.96 -3.99 2.03
CA ARG A 32 -4.76 -2.82 2.37
C ARG A 32 -4.56 -2.40 3.81
N GLN A 33 -4.59 -1.09 4.04
CA GLN A 33 -4.70 -0.54 5.38
C GLN A 33 -6.10 -0.83 5.94
N TYR A 34 -6.19 -1.02 7.25
CA TYR A 34 -7.48 -1.06 7.94
C TYR A 34 -7.39 -0.43 9.33
N GLU A 35 -8.52 0.07 9.81
CA GLU A 35 -8.68 0.59 11.16
C GLU A 35 -9.78 -0.18 11.91
N ILE A 36 -9.68 -0.18 13.23
CA ILE A 36 -10.72 -0.74 14.10
C ILE A 36 -11.39 0.47 14.74
N THR A 37 -12.63 0.73 14.33
CA THR A 37 -13.45 1.83 14.82
C THR A 37 -14.55 1.30 15.73
N SER A 38 -15.33 2.17 16.35
CA SER A 38 -16.51 1.76 17.14
C SER A 38 -17.58 1.06 16.29
N HIS A 39 -17.52 1.18 14.96
CA HIS A 39 -18.46 0.56 14.03
C HIS A 39 -17.94 -0.75 13.41
N GLY A 40 -16.72 -1.16 13.73
CA GLY A 40 -16.10 -2.38 13.21
C GLY A 40 -14.78 -2.14 12.48
N ILE A 41 -14.52 -2.93 11.43
CA ILE A 41 -13.30 -2.81 10.62
C ILE A 41 -13.58 -1.95 9.39
N GLU A 42 -12.83 -0.87 9.24
CA GLU A 42 -12.86 -0.01 8.07
C GLU A 42 -11.61 -0.26 7.22
N VAL A 43 -11.79 -0.79 6.01
CA VAL A 43 -10.70 -1.08 5.07
C VAL A 43 -10.48 0.13 4.17
N SER A 44 -9.24 0.62 4.11
CA SER A 44 -8.87 1.83 3.39
C SER A 44 -7.98 1.53 2.18
N SER A 45 -7.08 2.46 1.86
CA SER A 45 -6.23 2.37 0.67
C SER A 45 -5.17 1.28 0.80
N PRO A 46 -4.70 0.73 -0.33
CA PRO A 46 -3.48 -0.06 -0.36
C PRO A 46 -2.29 0.71 0.24
N PHE A 47 -1.32 -0.01 0.79
CA PHE A 47 -0.01 0.59 1.06
C PHE A 47 0.68 0.94 -0.27
N THR A 48 1.30 2.13 -0.33
CA THR A 48 2.08 2.63 -1.47
C THR A 48 3.43 3.14 -0.97
N ASN A 49 4.43 3.19 -1.84
CA ASN A 49 5.79 3.68 -1.54
C ASN A 49 6.55 2.83 -0.52
N TYR A 50 6.06 1.63 -0.17
CA TYR A 50 6.68 0.71 0.76
C TYR A 50 6.75 -0.69 0.16
N GLU A 51 7.87 -1.36 0.39
CA GLU A 51 8.08 -2.76 0.02
C GLU A 51 8.56 -3.56 1.24
N GLY A 52 8.43 -4.89 1.17
CA GLY A 52 8.76 -5.75 2.31
C GLY A 52 7.76 -5.70 3.47
N LEU A 53 6.52 -5.23 3.24
CA LEU A 53 5.48 -5.14 4.29
C LEU A 53 5.18 -6.47 5.00
N LEU A 54 5.44 -7.60 4.35
CA LEU A 54 5.23 -8.94 4.90
C LEU A 54 6.46 -9.50 5.65
N THR A 55 7.62 -8.86 5.54
CA THR A 55 8.87 -9.36 6.13
C THR A 55 9.05 -8.94 7.58
N GLY A 56 8.22 -8.00 8.08
CA GLY A 56 8.35 -7.39 9.40
C GLY A 56 9.30 -6.20 9.44
N SER A 57 10.05 -5.93 8.38
CA SER A 57 10.90 -4.74 8.23
C SER A 57 10.58 -4.00 6.93
N PRO A 58 9.49 -3.22 6.89
CA PRO A 58 9.13 -2.45 5.72
C PRO A 58 10.18 -1.39 5.40
N ARG A 59 10.42 -1.13 4.11
CA ARG A 59 11.32 -0.07 3.64
C ARG A 59 10.67 0.74 2.54
N ARG A 60 11.06 2.01 2.39
CA ARG A 60 10.58 2.84 1.28
C ARG A 60 11.02 2.24 -0.06
N SER A 61 10.10 2.23 -1.02
CA SER A 61 10.37 1.71 -2.36
C SER A 61 11.06 2.76 -3.22
N MET A 62 12.36 2.59 -3.43
CA MET A 62 13.12 3.50 -4.32
C MET A 62 12.63 3.44 -5.76
N THR A 63 12.10 2.29 -6.20
CA THR A 63 11.58 2.11 -7.56
C THR A 63 10.30 2.90 -7.78
N GLU A 64 9.38 2.88 -6.80
CA GLU A 64 8.11 3.62 -6.90
C GLU A 64 8.35 5.13 -6.77
N ASP A 65 9.23 5.56 -5.86
CA ASP A 65 9.65 6.96 -5.74
C ASP A 65 10.28 7.47 -7.05
N ALA A 66 11.17 6.70 -7.68
CA ALA A 66 11.78 7.04 -8.95
C ALA A 66 10.75 7.11 -10.10
N ALA A 67 9.82 6.15 -10.16
CA ALA A 67 8.76 6.14 -11.16
C ALA A 67 7.82 7.36 -11.02
N ASN A 68 7.46 7.72 -9.79
CA ASN A 68 6.64 8.90 -9.49
C ASN A 68 7.36 10.20 -9.89
N ASN A 69 8.64 10.33 -9.53
CA ASN A 69 9.45 11.49 -9.90
C ASN A 69 9.62 11.61 -11.42
N TRP A 70 9.86 10.49 -12.10
CA TRP A 70 9.90 10.43 -13.56
C TRP A 70 8.57 10.90 -14.14
N ALA A 71 7.44 10.29 -13.77
CA ALA A 71 6.12 10.67 -14.26
C ALA A 71 5.82 12.16 -14.07
N MET A 72 6.15 12.74 -12.91
CA MET A 72 5.98 14.18 -12.65
C MET A 72 6.87 15.05 -13.55
N ALA A 73 8.11 14.65 -13.83
CA ALA A 73 8.99 15.38 -14.73
C ALA A 73 8.44 15.43 -16.16
N PHE A 74 7.89 14.32 -16.69
CA PHE A 74 7.26 14.29 -18.01
C PHE A 74 5.97 15.12 -18.06
N ALA A 75 5.14 15.06 -17.02
CA ALA A 75 3.92 15.87 -16.93
C ALA A 75 4.24 17.38 -16.94
N LYS A 76 5.25 17.80 -16.17
CA LYS A 76 5.72 19.19 -16.11
C LYS A 76 6.25 19.68 -17.47
N ASN A 77 6.93 18.82 -18.21
CA ASN A 77 7.46 19.19 -19.53
C ASN A 77 6.35 19.39 -20.58
N LYS A 78 5.24 18.65 -20.45
CA LYS A 78 4.07 18.78 -21.34
C LYS A 78 3.27 20.08 -21.09
N GLN A 79 3.21 20.55 -19.84
CA GLN A 79 2.53 21.81 -19.50
C GLN A 79 3.31 23.06 -19.92
N LYS A 80 4.63 22.97 -20.09
CA LYS A 80 5.49 24.11 -20.44
C LYS A 80 5.49 24.45 -21.93
N HIS A 81 4.90 23.59 -22.77
CA HIS A 81 4.86 23.70 -24.23
C HIS A 81 3.45 23.97 -24.79
N SER A 82 2.51 24.38 -23.93
CA SER A 82 1.19 24.87 -24.33
C SER A 82 1.02 26.35 -24.02
#